data_AF-A0A8J7AMC3-F1
#
_entry.id   AF-A0A8J7AMC3-F1
#
_cell.length_a   1.000
_cell.length_b   1.000
_cell.length_c   1.000
_cell.angle_alpha   90.00
_cell.angle_beta   90.00
_cell.angle_gamma   90.00
#
_symmetry.space_group_name_H-M   'P 1'
#
loop_
_entity.id
_entity.type
_entity.pdbx_description
1 polymer ?
#
loop_
_entity_poly.entity_id
_entity_poly.type
_entity_poly.pdbx_seq_one_letter_code
_entity_poly.pdbx_strand_id
1 'polypeptide(L)' 'MGDTANSLNGIPIRLPDERWQHIVQRHADIADRKDLVLGAIAAPERLLQGNEGALMAVQSLELGKWRSSRL' A
#
# COMPACT_ATOMS: atom_id res chain seq x y z
N MET A 1 3.09 15.91 -10.27
CA MET A 1 2.02 16.44 -9.38
C MET A 1 1.61 15.25 -8.54
N GLY A 2 2.03 15.15 -7.28
CA GLY A 2 1.94 13.88 -6.53
C GLY A 2 0.64 13.70 -5.75
N ASP A 3 0.27 12.43 -5.51
CA ASP A 3 -0.86 12.07 -4.66
C ASP A 3 -0.47 12.05 -3.18
N THR A 4 -1.46 12.23 -2.30
CA THR A 4 -1.27 12.16 -0.84
C THR A 4 -2.44 11.42 -0.21
N ALA A 5 -2.15 10.52 0.73
CA ALA A 5 -3.13 9.85 1.56
C ALA A 5 -2.78 10.04 3.03
N ASN A 6 -3.78 10.27 3.88
CA ASN A 6 -3.57 10.35 5.32
C ASN A 6 -3.50 8.94 5.89
N SER A 7 -2.49 8.62 6.70
CA SER A 7 -2.46 7.35 7.43
C SER A 7 -3.54 7.32 8.52
N LEU A 8 -3.80 6.13 9.06
CA LEU A 8 -4.68 5.95 10.22
C LEU A 8 -4.32 6.81 11.43
N ASN A 9 -3.04 7.20 11.56
CA ASN A 9 -2.57 8.08 12.64
C ASN A 9 -2.66 9.58 12.27
N GLY A 10 -3.34 9.92 11.17
CA GLY A 10 -3.45 11.29 10.66
C GLY A 10 -2.17 11.83 10.03
N ILE A 11 -1.16 10.99 9.80
CA ILE A 11 0.11 11.42 9.20
C ILE A 11 -0.05 11.41 7.68
N PRO A 12 0.10 12.54 6.97
CA PRO A 12 0.01 12.57 5.52
C PRO A 12 1.21 11.87 4.89
N ILE A 13 0.93 10.85 4.06
CA ILE A 13 1.92 10.10 3.29
C ILE A 13 1.82 10.54 1.83
N ARG A 14 2.91 11.08 1.30
CA ARG A 14 3.00 11.51 -0.10
C ARG A 14 3.51 10.38 -0.99
N LEU A 15 2.81 10.15 -2.09
CA LEU A 15 3.18 9.24 -3.15
C LEU A 15 3.39 10.03 -4.46
N PRO A 16 4.55 10.70 -4.62
CA PRO A 16 4.87 11.43 -5.83
C PRO A 16 5.02 10.48 -7.03
N ASP A 17 4.85 11.05 -8.22
CA ASP A 17 4.88 10.29 -9.47
C ASP A 17 6.19 9.53 -9.65
N GLU A 18 7.35 10.11 -9.30
CA GLU A 18 8.62 9.38 -9.41
C GLU A 18 8.68 8.14 -8.50
N ARG A 19 8.14 8.21 -7.28
CA ARG A 19 8.08 7.05 -6.38
C ARG A 19 7.12 5.99 -6.89
N TRP A 20 5.96 6.41 -7.43
CA TRP A 20 5.02 5.49 -8.06
C TRP A 20 5.66 4.76 -9.25
N GLN A 21 6.35 5.49 -10.12
CA GLN A 21 7.08 4.90 -11.26
C GLN A 21 8.11 3.87 -10.80
N HIS A 22 8.89 4.17 -9.75
CA HIS A 22 9.84 3.20 -9.18
C HIS A 22 9.17 1.93 -8.62
N ILE A 23 7.97 2.05 -8.03
CA ILE A 23 7.19 0.91 -7.56
C ILE A 23 6.75 0.06 -8.75
N VAL A 24 6.15 0.68 -9.77
CA VAL A 24 5.63 0.01 -10.97
C VAL A 24 6.73 -0.71 -11.74
N GLN A 25 7.94 -0.13 -11.82
CA GLN A 25 9.09 -0.76 -12.48
C GLN A 25 9.49 -2.10 -11.84
N ARG A 26 9.27 -2.27 -10.54
CA ARG A 26 9.55 -3.52 -9.80
C ARG A 26 8.35 -4.43 -9.69
N HIS A 27 7.15 -3.85 -9.70
CA HIS A 27 5.87 -4.52 -9.50
C HIS A 27 4.89 -4.05 -10.57
N ALA A 28 5.05 -4.56 -11.78
CA ALA A 28 4.20 -4.20 -12.91
C ALA A 28 2.73 -4.66 -12.71
N ASP A 29 2.51 -5.63 -11.83
CA ASP A 29 1.20 -6.20 -11.46
C ASP A 29 0.29 -5.24 -10.69
N ILE A 30 0.84 -4.14 -10.16
CA ILE A 30 0.09 -3.11 -9.42
C ILE A 30 0.02 -1.77 -10.16
N ALA A 31 0.43 -1.70 -11.43
CA ALA A 31 0.57 -0.46 -12.18
C ALA A 31 -0.75 0.34 -12.31
N ASP A 32 -1.87 -0.38 -12.39
CA ASP A 32 -3.23 0.11 -12.50
C ASP A 32 -3.94 0.25 -11.13
N ARG A 33 -3.21 0.03 -10.03
CA ARG A 33 -3.79 -0.09 -8.68
C ARG A 33 -3.32 1.00 -7.71
N LYS A 34 -2.94 2.18 -8.23
CA LYS A 34 -2.49 3.32 -7.41
C LYS A 34 -3.52 3.70 -6.34
N ASP A 35 -4.79 3.74 -6.73
CA ASP A 35 -5.89 4.07 -5.82
C ASP A 35 -6.04 3.06 -4.69
N LEU A 36 -5.78 1.77 -4.97
CA LEU A 36 -5.80 0.72 -3.96
C LEU A 36 -4.66 0.89 -2.95
N VAL A 37 -3.47 1.32 -3.40
CA VAL A 37 -2.34 1.62 -2.52
C VAL A 37 -2.64 2.85 -1.64
N LEU A 38 -3.21 3.91 -2.21
CA LEU A 38 -3.64 5.08 -1.43
C LEU A 38 -4.75 4.72 -0.43
N GLY A 39 -5.69 3.86 -0.84
CA GLY A 39 -6.72 3.29 0.02
C GLY A 39 -6.12 2.47 1.16
N ALA A 40 -5.12 1.64 0.89
CA ALA A 40 -4.42 0.86 1.91
C ALA A 40 -3.71 1.74 2.96
N ILE A 41 -3.25 2.93 2.56
CA ILE A 41 -2.69 3.90 3.51
C ILE A 41 -3.79 4.50 4.41
N ALA A 42 -4.93 4.87 3.82
CA ALA A 42 -5.99 5.59 4.52
C ALA A 42 -6.91 4.69 5.35
N ALA A 43 -7.25 3.52 4.84
CA ALA A 43 -8.19 2.58 5.43
C ALA A 43 -7.80 1.14 5.05
N PRO A 44 -6.68 0.60 5.58
CA PRO A 44 -6.28 -0.78 5.33
C PRO A 44 -7.29 -1.77 5.90
N GLU A 45 -7.45 -2.91 5.21
CA GLU A 45 -8.22 -4.04 5.74
C GLU A 45 -7.62 -4.59 7.04
N ARG A 46 -6.29 -4.65 7.14
CA ARG A 46 -5.59 -5.06 8.35
C ARG A 46 -4.30 -4.27 8.55
N LEU A 47 -3.96 -4.04 9.82
CA LEU A 47 -2.65 -3.58 10.25
C LEU A 47 -1.90 -4.74 10.89
N LEU A 48 -0.68 -4.99 10.43
CA LEU A 48 0.24 -5.92 11.05
C LEU A 48 1.41 -5.16 11.67
N GLN A 49 1.94 -5.68 12.77
CA GLN A 49 3.17 -5.17 13.35
C GLN A 49 4.35 -5.79 12.59
N GLY A 50 5.12 -4.93 11.93
CA GLY A 50 6.41 -5.28 11.34
C GLY A 50 7.54 -5.20 12.36
N ASN A 51 8.77 -5.28 11.87
CA ASN A 51 9.95 -5.18 12.73
C ASN A 51 10.17 -3.74 13.22
N GLU A 52 10.82 -3.59 14.37
CA GLU A 52 11.24 -2.27 14.90
C GLU A 52 10.10 -1.25 15.05
N GLY A 53 8.89 -1.73 15.35
CA GLY A 53 7.71 -0.87 15.53
C GLY A 53 7.08 -0.36 14.22
N ALA A 54 7.52 -0.86 13.07
CA ALA A 54 6.88 -0.56 11.79
C ALA A 54 5.44 -1.11 11.76
N LEU A 55 4.54 -0.38 11.11
CA LEU A 55 3.18 -0.83 10.83
C LEU A 55 3.05 -1.18 9.35
N MET A 56 2.55 -2.37 9.06
CA MET A 56 2.29 -2.86 7.71
C MET A 56 0.80 -2.81 7.43
N ALA A 57 0.40 -1.94 6.49
CA ALA A 57 -0.94 -1.89 5.94
C ALA A 57 -1.13 -3.05 4.94
N VAL A 58 -2.15 -3.87 5.17
CA VAL A 58 -2.51 -5.00 4.32
C VAL A 58 -3.84 -4.69 3.64
N GLN A 59 -3.85 -4.81 2.32
CA GLN A 59 -5.02 -4.64 1.47
C GLN A 59 -5.08 -5.79 0.47
N SER A 60 -6.27 -6.38 0.31
CA SER A 60 -6.48 -7.43 -0.68
C SER A 60 -6.52 -6.83 -2.08
N LEU A 61 -5.72 -7.39 -2.99
CA LEU A 61 -5.73 -7.04 -4.41
C LEU A 61 -6.96 -7.60 -5.14
N GLU A 62 -7.53 -8.70 -4.65
CA GLU A 62 -8.77 -9.30 -5.17
C GLU A 62 -9.67 -9.65 -3.98
N LEU A 63 -10.95 -9.27 -4.03
CA LEU A 63 -11.95 -9.65 -3.03
C LEU A 63 -11.99 -11.18 -2.90
N GLY A 64 -11.48 -11.70 -1.77
CA GLY A 64 -11.59 -13.12 -1.41
C GLY A 64 -10.41 -14.03 -1.77
N LYS A 65 -9.27 -13.51 -2.26
CA LYS A 65 -8.13 -14.36 -2.64
C LYS A 65 -6.92 -14.18 -1.70
N TRP A 66 -6.94 -14.92 -0.60
CA TRP A 66 -5.79 -15.02 0.32
C TRP A 66 -4.75 -15.99 -0.25
N ARG A 67 -3.66 -15.49 -0.82
CA ARG A 67 -2.49 -16.33 -1.14
C ARG A 67 -1.53 -16.32 0.05
N SER A 68 -1.71 -17.24 1.00
CA SER A 68 -0.65 -17.55 1.97
C SER A 68 0.39 -18.42 1.27
N SER A 69 1.47 -17.82 0.76
CA SER A 69 2.65 -18.60 0.41
C SER A 69 3.42 -18.88 1.69
N ARG A 70 3.46 -20.14 2.10
CA ARG A 70 4.24 -20.63 3.24
C ARG A 70 5.71 -20.69 2.81
N LEU A 71 6.58 -19.97 3.53
CA LEU A 71 8.03 -20.23 3.56
C LEU A 71 8.28 -21.44 4.46
#